data_AF-A0A7K4F5T5-F1
#
_entry.id   AF-A0A7K4F5T5-F1
#
_cell.length_a   1.000
_cell.length_b   1.000
_cell.length_c   1.000
_cell.angle_alpha   90.00
_cell.angle_beta   90.00
_cell.angle_gamma   90.00
#
_symmetry.space_group_name_H-M   'P 1'
#
loop_
_entity.id
_entity.type
_entity.pdbx_description
1 polymer ?
#
loop_
_entity_poly.entity_id
_entity_poly.type
_entity_poly.pdbx_seq_one_letter_code
_entity_poly.pdbx_strand_id
1 'polypeptide(L)'
;WLFVKMIIFFAVAGFVSVFILPRFFRYIKKHLQVTQIYFGVVIGVILLVAYFAEVSGVHGAIGALLLGIAISRMNRDDYHEISKNVHAVGYGIFIPIFFAGIGLHFSTAFLDLELWVIAGFLVIMIGVKFLGSYIAVRIAQMRPATTVAYGVMSKGAVDLALMLSLLQVNILNNSLFSLLVLGTLMTMIISSVELQRKLKKITTFKVGTIEMGLVPGYFRRVVSDVTAMMVINTAYLKTTKDVTIKDFLKNNTLDKRPFLVFDDSDELVGVVSKREIDKSHKKTRDITTVGDVMYEKVPTVLPSEYLYSVIQKMNSYPFEMIPVVDPEDLKKVVGIISNHDIMNLLVEPKKS
;
A
#
# COMPACT_ATOMS: atom_id res chain seq x y z
N TRP A 1 20.98 29.73 -13.25
CA TRP A 1 21.40 29.86 -11.84
C TRP A 1 20.36 29.32 -10.85
N LEU A 2 19.07 29.69 -10.97
CA LEU A 2 17.98 29.16 -10.11
C LEU A 2 17.84 27.63 -10.13
N PHE A 3 17.83 26.99 -11.31
CA PHE A 3 17.78 25.53 -11.41
C PHE A 3 18.95 24.82 -10.72
N VAL A 4 20.16 25.39 -10.80
CA VAL A 4 21.34 24.85 -10.11
C VAL A 4 21.19 24.98 -8.60
N LYS A 5 20.71 26.12 -8.10
CA LYS A 5 20.37 26.28 -6.67
C LYS A 5 19.32 25.25 -6.21
N MET A 6 18.30 25.01 -7.01
CA MET A 6 17.27 24.01 -6.73
C MET A 6 17.86 22.59 -6.65
N ILE A 7 18.71 22.20 -7.61
CA ILE A 7 19.36 20.88 -7.61
C ILE A 7 20.28 20.74 -6.38
N ILE A 8 21.06 21.77 -6.06
CA ILE A 8 21.91 21.79 -4.85
C ILE A 8 21.05 21.67 -3.60
N PHE A 9 19.95 22.41 -3.52
CA PHE A 9 19.02 22.31 -2.40
C PHE A 9 18.45 20.90 -2.27
N PHE A 10 17.97 20.27 -3.34
CA PHE A 10 17.46 18.89 -3.28
C PHE A 10 18.54 17.89 -2.86
N ALA A 11 19.77 18.04 -3.36
CA ALA A 11 20.88 17.18 -2.99
C ALA A 11 21.25 17.34 -1.50
N VAL A 12 21.40 18.58 -1.03
CA VAL A 12 21.76 18.90 0.36
C VAL A 12 20.61 18.58 1.31
N ALA A 13 19.40 19.03 1.03
CA ALA A 13 18.22 18.77 1.85
C ALA A 13 17.88 17.27 1.89
N GLY A 14 18.04 16.56 0.77
CA GLY A 14 17.90 15.11 0.72
C GLY A 14 18.95 14.39 1.57
N PHE A 15 20.21 14.80 1.47
CA PHE A 15 21.29 14.25 2.29
C PHE A 15 21.11 14.53 3.78
N VAL A 16 20.83 15.78 4.15
CA VAL A 16 20.57 16.21 5.53
C VAL A 16 19.36 15.48 6.10
N SER A 17 18.27 15.40 5.32
CA SER A 17 17.05 14.67 5.70
C SER A 17 17.35 13.20 5.93
N VAL A 18 18.05 12.52 5.02
CA VAL A 18 18.26 11.07 5.15
C VAL A 18 19.30 10.70 6.23
N PHE A 19 20.35 11.49 6.42
CA PHE A 19 21.50 11.09 7.25
C PHE A 19 21.62 11.82 8.58
N ILE A 20 21.26 13.10 8.64
CA ILE A 20 21.48 13.95 9.81
C ILE A 20 20.24 13.96 10.69
N LEU A 21 19.07 14.17 10.11
CA LEU A 21 17.81 14.29 10.84
C LEU A 21 17.43 13.04 11.66
N PRO A 22 17.51 11.80 11.13
CA PRO A 22 17.26 10.59 11.91
C PRO A 22 18.25 10.38 13.07
N ARG A 23 19.49 10.89 12.95
CA ARG A 23 20.46 10.86 14.05
C ARG A 23 20.13 11.91 15.10
N PHE A 24 19.80 13.12 14.65
CA PHE A 24 19.40 14.23 15.50
C PHE A 24 18.15 13.89 16.34
N PHE A 25 17.09 13.38 15.72
CA PHE A 25 15.88 12.97 16.44
C PHE A 25 16.14 11.87 17.47
N ARG A 26 16.95 10.85 17.11
CA ARG A 26 17.33 9.79 18.07
C ARG A 26 18.17 10.34 19.24
N TYR A 27 19.10 11.24 18.97
CA TYR A 27 19.92 11.86 20.00
C TYR A 27 19.06 12.67 20.99
N ILE A 28 18.14 13.47 20.45
CA ILE A 28 17.20 14.26 21.22
C ILE A 28 16.28 13.36 22.05
N LYS A 29 15.67 12.32 21.46
CA LYS A 29 14.82 11.39 22.20
C LYS A 29 15.56 10.69 23.35
N LYS A 30 16.85 10.37 23.16
CA LYS A 30 17.67 9.75 24.21
C LYS A 30 17.90 10.69 25.41
N HIS A 31 18.04 11.99 25.16
CA HIS A 31 18.35 12.98 26.21
C HIS A 31 17.10 13.67 26.78
N LEU A 32 16.04 13.78 25.99
CA LEU A 32 14.78 14.40 26.36
C LEU A 32 13.74 13.30 26.60
N GLN A 33 13.64 12.83 27.84
CA GLN A 33 12.65 11.83 28.25
C GLN A 33 11.22 12.40 28.40
N VAL A 34 11.01 13.67 28.08
CA VAL A 34 9.71 14.35 28.20
C VAL A 34 9.04 14.46 26.82
N THR A 35 7.94 13.74 26.64
CA THR A 35 7.19 13.63 25.37
C THR A 35 6.79 15.00 24.77
N GLN A 36 6.47 15.99 25.60
CA GLN A 36 6.04 17.31 25.14
C GLN A 36 7.18 18.11 24.48
N ILE A 37 8.40 18.00 24.98
CA ILE A 37 9.56 18.71 24.44
C ILE A 37 9.93 18.12 23.07
N TYR A 38 9.89 16.78 22.96
CA TYR A 38 10.13 16.08 21.70
C TYR A 38 9.16 16.53 20.59
N PHE A 39 7.88 16.71 20.93
CA PHE A 39 6.88 17.23 20.01
C PHE A 39 7.20 18.65 19.51
N GLY A 40 7.57 19.56 20.41
CA GLY A 40 7.97 20.92 20.03
C GLY A 40 9.19 20.94 19.10
N VAL A 41 10.16 20.07 19.33
CA VAL A 41 11.33 19.91 18.45
C VAL A 41 10.91 19.45 17.06
N VAL A 42 10.00 18.47 16.95
CA VAL A 42 9.51 17.99 15.65
C VAL A 42 8.87 19.13 14.85
N ILE A 43 7.99 19.92 15.46
CA ILE A 43 7.39 21.08 14.79
C ILE A 43 8.44 22.12 14.41
N GLY A 44 9.35 22.44 15.32
CA GLY A 44 10.44 23.39 15.06
C GLY A 44 11.29 22.97 13.87
N VAL A 45 11.59 21.67 13.75
CA VAL A 45 12.32 21.11 12.61
C VAL A 45 11.50 21.18 11.32
N ILE A 46 10.19 20.87 11.36
CA ILE A 46 9.32 21.01 10.17
C ILE A 46 9.33 22.44 9.66
N LEU A 47 9.16 23.43 10.55
CA LEU A 47 9.17 24.86 10.20
C LEU A 47 10.54 25.31 9.68
N LEU A 48 11.62 24.85 10.31
CA LEU A 48 12.99 25.17 9.89
C LEU A 48 13.29 24.61 8.49
N VAL A 49 12.89 23.37 8.20
CA VAL A 49 13.06 22.78 6.87
C VAL A 49 12.21 23.50 5.82
N ALA A 50 10.97 23.87 6.15
CA ALA A 50 10.11 24.66 5.27
C ALA A 50 10.72 26.03 4.97
N TYR A 51 11.25 26.72 5.99
CA TYR A 51 11.93 28.00 5.83
C TYR A 51 13.14 27.90 4.91
N PHE A 52 14.04 26.93 5.11
CA PHE A 52 15.20 26.75 4.24
C PHE A 52 14.83 26.35 2.81
N ALA A 53 13.70 25.66 2.62
CA ALA A 53 13.17 25.39 1.29
C ALA A 53 12.78 26.69 0.58
N GLU A 54 12.02 27.56 1.25
CA GLU A 54 11.57 28.83 0.67
C GLU A 54 12.73 29.77 0.37
N VAL A 55 13.71 29.88 1.26
CA VAL A 55 14.95 30.65 1.03
C VAL A 55 15.72 30.13 -0.19
N SER A 56 15.64 28.83 -0.45
CA SER A 56 16.29 28.19 -1.61
C SER A 56 15.48 28.31 -2.91
N GLY A 57 14.31 28.97 -2.87
CA GLY A 57 13.42 29.14 -4.02
C GLY A 57 12.50 27.94 -4.26
N VAL A 58 12.33 27.05 -3.28
CA VAL A 58 11.46 25.87 -3.35
C VAL A 58 10.29 26.06 -2.38
N HIS A 59 9.07 25.69 -2.79
CA HIS A 59 7.92 25.83 -1.90
C HIS A 59 8.07 24.98 -0.62
N GLY A 60 7.74 25.55 0.54
CA GLY A 60 7.93 24.93 1.85
C GLY A 60 7.33 23.51 1.98
N ALA A 61 6.20 23.25 1.31
CA ALA A 61 5.57 21.92 1.30
C ALA A 61 6.48 20.82 0.72
N ILE A 62 7.34 21.14 -0.24
CA ILE A 62 8.30 20.19 -0.82
C ILE A 62 9.39 19.87 0.21
N GLY A 63 9.86 20.88 0.96
CA GLY A 63 10.80 20.67 2.07
C GLY A 63 10.20 19.76 3.14
N ALA A 64 8.97 20.01 3.55
CA ALA A 64 8.24 19.17 4.50
C ALA A 64 8.06 17.73 4.00
N LEU A 65 7.84 17.51 2.69
CA LEU A 65 7.80 16.19 2.08
C LEU A 65 9.14 15.44 2.22
N LEU A 66 10.26 16.10 1.94
CA LEU A 66 11.59 15.51 2.10
C LEU A 66 11.86 15.08 3.54
N LEU A 67 11.45 15.92 4.51
CA LEU A 67 11.52 15.58 5.93
C LEU A 67 10.64 14.37 6.27
N GLY A 68 9.42 14.29 5.74
CA GLY A 68 8.54 13.14 5.93
C GLY A 68 9.13 11.84 5.38
N ILE A 69 9.78 11.89 4.21
CA ILE A 69 10.50 10.74 3.62
C ILE A 69 11.68 10.31 4.50
N ALA A 70 12.36 11.25 5.15
CA ALA A 70 13.41 10.90 6.10
C ALA A 70 12.88 10.23 7.37
N ILE A 71 11.80 10.76 7.93
CA ILE A 71 11.17 10.22 9.13
C ILE A 71 10.60 8.81 8.87
N SER A 72 10.10 8.53 7.65
CA SER A 72 9.58 7.21 7.29
C SER A 72 10.64 6.09 7.31
N ARG A 73 11.92 6.45 7.28
CA ARG A 73 13.05 5.51 7.36
C ARG A 73 13.51 5.23 8.81
N MET A 74 12.94 5.91 9.80
CA MET A 74 13.24 5.67 11.21
C MET A 74 12.61 4.36 11.71
N ASN A 75 12.99 3.94 12.91
CA ASN A 75 12.38 2.78 13.56
C ASN A 75 10.86 2.98 13.73
N ARG A 76 10.09 1.88 13.72
CA ARG A 76 8.63 1.95 13.72
C ARG A 76 8.05 2.74 14.90
N ASP A 77 8.65 2.62 16.07
CA ASP A 77 8.19 3.31 17.28
C ASP A 77 8.37 4.83 17.15
N ASP A 78 9.54 5.29 16.69
CA ASP A 78 9.84 6.70 16.50
C ASP A 78 8.96 7.32 15.40
N TYR A 79 8.81 6.59 14.30
CA TYR A 79 7.91 6.99 13.21
C TYR A 79 6.46 7.13 13.71
N HIS A 80 5.97 6.15 14.47
CA HIS A 80 4.59 6.14 14.95
C HIS A 80 4.32 7.31 15.90
N GLU A 81 5.25 7.59 16.81
CA GLU A 81 5.17 8.70 17.76
C GLU A 81 5.18 10.07 17.03
N ILE A 82 6.15 10.29 16.14
CA ILE A 82 6.21 11.53 15.34
C ILE A 82 4.95 11.68 14.49
N SER A 83 4.56 10.62 13.77
CA SER A 83 3.40 10.62 12.88
C SER A 83 2.11 10.92 13.64
N LYS A 84 1.91 10.31 14.82
CA LYS A 84 0.72 10.55 15.65
C LYS A 84 0.62 12.01 16.05
N ASN A 85 1.72 12.61 16.50
CA ASN A 85 1.73 13.99 16.96
C ASN A 85 1.55 14.98 15.80
N VAL A 86 2.24 14.75 14.67
CA VAL A 86 2.06 15.55 13.45
C VAL A 86 0.65 15.42 12.90
N HIS A 87 0.04 14.22 12.93
CA HIS A 87 -1.36 14.03 12.54
C HIS A 87 -2.30 14.81 13.45
N ALA A 88 -2.13 14.73 14.76
CA ALA A 88 -3.01 15.42 15.72
C ALA A 88 -3.03 16.93 15.46
N VAL A 89 -1.87 17.53 15.21
CA VAL A 89 -1.75 18.99 15.02
C VAL A 89 -2.03 19.43 13.59
N GLY A 90 -1.64 18.62 12.60
CA GLY A 90 -2.01 18.81 11.21
C GLY A 90 -3.52 18.82 11.02
N TYR A 91 -4.20 17.74 11.41
CA TYR A 91 -5.65 17.61 11.26
C TYR A 91 -6.45 18.43 12.26
N GLY A 92 -5.94 18.64 13.48
CA GLY A 92 -6.64 19.40 14.51
C GLY A 92 -6.60 20.91 14.31
N ILE A 93 -5.51 21.46 13.75
CA ILE A 93 -5.27 22.91 13.73
C ILE A 93 -4.90 23.40 12.33
N PHE A 94 -3.77 22.94 11.77
CA PHE A 94 -3.20 23.58 10.56
C PHE A 94 -4.03 23.37 9.30
N ILE A 95 -4.55 22.17 9.06
CA ILE A 95 -5.34 21.85 7.88
C ILE A 95 -6.66 22.65 7.88
N PRO A 96 -7.46 22.67 8.96
CA PRO A 96 -8.66 23.51 9.02
C PRO A 96 -8.36 25.01 8.83
N ILE A 97 -7.32 25.55 9.48
CA ILE A 97 -6.94 26.96 9.35
C ILE A 97 -6.50 27.28 7.92
N PHE A 98 -5.73 26.40 7.28
CA PHE A 98 -5.30 26.56 5.89
C PHE A 98 -6.49 26.67 4.94
N PHE A 99 -7.45 25.75 5.03
CA PHE A 99 -8.64 25.79 4.17
C PHE A 99 -9.58 26.95 4.51
N ALA A 100 -9.70 27.33 5.78
CA ALA A 100 -10.44 28.53 6.18
C ALA A 100 -9.79 29.79 5.59
N GLY A 101 -8.46 29.89 5.61
CA GLY A 101 -7.71 31.00 5.03
C GLY A 101 -7.92 31.13 3.52
N ILE A 102 -7.88 30.01 2.77
CA ILE A 102 -8.24 30.01 1.35
C ILE A 102 -9.67 30.50 1.13
N GLY A 103 -10.61 30.03 1.97
CA GLY A 103 -12.01 30.43 1.93
C GLY A 103 -12.24 31.91 2.20
N LEU A 104 -11.45 32.53 3.09
CA LEU A 104 -11.54 33.96 3.38
C LEU A 104 -11.15 34.84 2.18
N HIS A 105 -10.21 34.37 1.36
CA HIS A 105 -9.84 35.06 0.12
C HIS A 105 -10.77 34.72 -1.05
N PHE A 106 -11.58 33.68 -0.93
CA PHE A 106 -12.53 33.32 -1.98
C PHE A 106 -13.67 34.34 -2.06
N SER A 107 -13.94 34.83 -3.26
CA SER A 107 -15.01 35.80 -3.51
C SER A 107 -15.82 35.45 -4.75
N THR A 108 -16.97 36.10 -4.94
CA THR A 108 -17.77 35.98 -6.16
C THR A 108 -17.27 36.88 -7.30
N ALA A 109 -16.12 37.55 -7.16
CA ALA A 109 -15.57 38.46 -8.17
C ALA A 109 -15.21 37.76 -9.50
N PHE A 110 -15.15 36.42 -9.52
CA PHE A 110 -14.99 35.68 -10.77
C PHE A 110 -16.26 35.68 -11.64
N LEU A 111 -17.43 36.03 -11.09
CA LEU A 111 -18.70 36.12 -11.83
C LEU A 111 -18.76 37.34 -12.77
N ASP A 112 -17.87 38.31 -12.59
CA ASP A 112 -17.71 39.44 -13.51
C ASP A 112 -17.10 38.99 -14.86
N LEU A 113 -16.52 37.78 -14.91
CA LEU A 113 -16.04 37.18 -16.14
C LEU A 113 -17.21 36.64 -16.96
N GLU A 114 -17.05 36.66 -18.29
CA GLU A 114 -18.06 36.10 -19.20
C GLU A 114 -18.26 34.60 -18.94
N LEU A 115 -19.52 34.15 -18.93
CA LEU A 115 -19.89 32.79 -18.52
C LEU A 115 -19.16 31.70 -19.34
N TRP A 116 -18.93 31.95 -20.64
CA TRP A 116 -18.21 30.99 -21.49
C TRP A 116 -16.72 30.92 -21.16
N VAL A 117 -16.10 31.99 -20.65
CA VAL A 117 -14.72 31.99 -20.15
C VAL A 117 -14.63 31.11 -18.91
N ILE A 118 -15.57 31.29 -17.97
CA ILE A 118 -15.65 30.48 -16.75
C ILE A 118 -15.83 29.00 -17.09
N ALA A 119 -16.84 28.69 -17.91
CA ALA A 119 -17.15 27.30 -18.30
C ALA A 119 -16.00 26.67 -19.09
N GLY A 120 -15.45 27.38 -20.07
CA GLY A 120 -14.31 26.94 -20.87
C GLY A 120 -13.08 26.67 -20.01
N PHE A 121 -12.75 27.58 -19.09
CA PHE A 121 -11.64 27.42 -18.17
C PHE A 121 -11.78 26.18 -17.29
N LEU A 122 -12.96 25.97 -16.69
CA LEU A 122 -13.23 24.80 -15.85
C LEU A 122 -13.11 23.49 -16.63
N VAL A 123 -13.71 23.42 -17.82
CA VAL A 123 -13.64 22.22 -18.68
C VAL A 123 -12.21 21.91 -19.09
N ILE A 124 -11.45 22.91 -19.54
CA ILE A 124 -10.04 22.74 -19.92
C ILE A 124 -9.22 22.28 -18.73
N MET A 125 -9.37 22.93 -17.57
CA MET A 125 -8.56 22.60 -16.39
C MET A 125 -8.84 21.18 -15.87
N ILE A 126 -10.11 20.77 -15.82
CA ILE A 126 -10.50 19.39 -15.45
C ILE A 126 -9.96 18.40 -16.49
N GLY A 127 -10.14 18.70 -17.78
CA GLY A 127 -9.71 17.84 -18.89
C GLY A 127 -8.20 17.62 -18.91
N VAL A 128 -7.41 18.69 -18.80
CA VAL A 128 -5.94 18.62 -18.79
C VAL A 128 -5.45 17.84 -17.56
N LYS A 129 -6.00 18.10 -16.37
CA LYS A 129 -5.62 17.36 -15.15
C LYS A 129 -5.91 15.87 -15.27
N PHE A 130 -7.10 15.51 -15.76
CA PHE A 130 -7.46 14.10 -15.94
C PHE A 130 -6.63 13.42 -17.03
N LEU A 131 -6.49 14.06 -18.19
CA LEU A 131 -5.78 13.49 -19.33
C LEU A 131 -4.28 13.31 -19.02
N GLY A 132 -3.64 14.31 -18.40
CA GLY A 132 -2.24 14.19 -17.97
C GLY A 132 -2.03 13.06 -16.98
N SER A 133 -2.92 12.92 -16.00
CA SER A 133 -2.92 11.81 -15.06
C SER A 133 -3.11 10.45 -15.76
N TYR A 134 -4.07 10.36 -16.67
CA TYR A 134 -4.37 9.13 -17.41
C TYR A 134 -3.20 8.69 -18.30
N ILE A 135 -2.58 9.62 -19.03
CA ILE A 135 -1.40 9.34 -19.86
C ILE A 135 -0.25 8.85 -18.98
N ALA A 136 0.04 9.52 -17.87
CA ALA A 136 1.12 9.12 -16.96
C ALA A 136 0.92 7.70 -16.41
N VAL A 137 -0.30 7.38 -16.00
CA VAL A 137 -0.66 6.04 -15.49
C VAL A 137 -0.56 4.97 -16.58
N ARG A 138 -0.92 5.30 -17.83
CA ARG A 138 -0.79 4.40 -18.98
C ARG A 138 0.66 4.12 -19.34
N ILE A 139 1.53 5.14 -19.32
CA ILE A 139 2.97 4.99 -19.51
C ILE A 139 3.57 4.13 -18.40
N ALA A 140 3.15 4.34 -17.16
CA ALA A 140 3.56 3.53 -16.00
C ALA A 140 2.95 2.12 -15.97
N GLN A 141 2.14 1.75 -16.96
CA GLN A 141 1.48 0.44 -17.10
C GLN A 141 0.62 0.03 -15.88
N MET A 142 0.16 0.98 -15.07
CA MET A 142 -0.61 0.69 -13.86
C MET A 142 -2.06 0.35 -14.21
N ARG A 143 -2.61 -0.69 -13.57
CA ARG A 143 -3.99 -1.16 -13.77
C ARG A 143 -4.76 -1.20 -12.44
N PRO A 144 -6.05 -0.83 -12.42
CA PRO A 144 -6.85 -0.26 -13.52
C PRO A 144 -6.49 1.21 -13.79
N ALA A 145 -6.12 1.54 -15.02
CA ALA A 145 -5.55 2.86 -15.36
C ALA A 145 -6.48 4.03 -15.03
N THR A 146 -7.79 3.90 -15.26
CA THR A 146 -8.73 5.00 -14.95
C THR A 146 -8.88 5.22 -13.45
N THR A 147 -8.95 4.16 -12.64
CA THR A 147 -9.04 4.26 -11.18
C THR A 147 -7.80 4.94 -10.59
N VAL A 148 -6.62 4.50 -11.04
CA VAL A 148 -5.35 5.10 -10.60
C VAL A 148 -5.24 6.55 -11.08
N ALA A 149 -5.71 6.87 -12.30
CA ALA A 149 -5.70 8.23 -12.82
C ALA A 149 -6.58 9.19 -11.99
N TYR A 150 -7.78 8.76 -11.59
CA TYR A 150 -8.60 9.56 -10.67
C TYR A 150 -7.91 9.72 -9.31
N GLY A 151 -7.22 8.69 -8.80
CA GLY A 151 -6.43 8.79 -7.57
C GLY A 151 -5.29 9.81 -7.66
N VAL A 152 -4.54 9.82 -8.75
CA VAL A 152 -3.44 10.78 -8.97
C VAL A 152 -3.96 12.21 -9.16
N MET A 153 -5.12 12.39 -9.80
CA MET A 153 -5.80 13.68 -9.98
C MET A 153 -6.30 14.30 -8.66
N SER A 154 -6.49 13.51 -7.59
CA SER A 154 -7.15 13.94 -6.33
C SER A 154 -6.39 14.99 -5.51
N LYS A 155 -5.15 15.32 -5.87
CA LYS A 155 -4.29 16.24 -5.11
C LYS A 155 -4.52 17.68 -5.57
N GLY A 156 -4.86 18.57 -4.63
CA GLY A 156 -5.03 20.00 -4.91
C GLY A 156 -4.59 20.96 -3.80
N ALA A 157 -4.24 20.46 -2.61
CA ALA A 157 -3.87 21.33 -1.49
C ALA A 157 -2.59 22.16 -1.76
N VAL A 158 -1.58 21.54 -2.39
CA VAL A 158 -0.34 22.25 -2.76
C VAL A 158 -0.62 23.30 -3.84
N ASP A 159 -1.49 23.00 -4.82
CA ASP A 159 -1.90 23.96 -5.85
C ASP A 159 -2.53 25.19 -5.19
N LEU A 160 -3.45 24.99 -4.24
CA LEU A 160 -4.12 26.09 -3.52
C LEU A 160 -3.13 26.93 -2.71
N ALA A 161 -2.14 26.30 -2.07
CA ALA A 161 -1.08 27.01 -1.34
C ALA A 161 -0.26 27.90 -2.29
N LEU A 162 0.13 27.37 -3.46
CA LEU A 162 0.86 28.15 -4.47
C LEU A 162 0.03 29.30 -5.01
N MET A 163 -1.26 29.09 -5.29
CA MET A 163 -2.16 30.16 -5.72
C MET A 163 -2.28 31.27 -4.68
N LEU A 164 -2.36 30.92 -3.39
CA LEU A 164 -2.42 31.90 -2.32
C LEU A 164 -1.12 32.72 -2.25
N SER A 165 0.04 32.10 -2.42
CA SER A 165 1.31 32.84 -2.53
C SER A 165 1.30 33.80 -3.73
N LEU A 166 0.79 33.38 -4.89
CA LEU A 166 0.67 34.24 -6.08
C LEU A 166 -0.32 35.40 -5.88
N LEU A 167 -1.40 35.19 -5.13
CA LEU A 167 -2.33 36.25 -4.73
C LEU A 167 -1.64 37.25 -3.79
N GLN A 168 -0.87 36.79 -2.80
CA GLN A 168 -0.18 37.64 -1.83
C GLN A 168 0.88 38.54 -2.48
N VAL A 169 1.55 38.07 -3.54
CA VAL A 169 2.49 38.88 -4.32
C VAL A 169 1.83 39.67 -5.45
N ASN A 170 0.48 39.72 -5.48
CA ASN A 170 -0.34 40.43 -6.47
C ASN A 170 -0.11 39.99 -7.94
N ILE A 171 0.38 38.77 -8.16
CA ILE A 171 0.46 38.18 -9.51
C ILE A 171 -0.92 37.69 -9.97
N LEU A 172 -1.70 37.13 -9.04
CA LEU A 172 -3.10 36.81 -9.28
C LEU A 172 -3.99 37.90 -8.70
N ASN A 173 -5.01 38.31 -9.45
CA ASN A 173 -6.11 39.10 -8.91
C ASN A 173 -7.13 38.18 -8.21
N ASN A 174 -8.04 38.80 -7.46
CA ASN A 174 -9.01 38.05 -6.66
C ASN A 174 -9.98 37.20 -7.51
N SER A 175 -10.36 37.68 -8.69
CA SER A 175 -11.24 36.97 -9.64
C SER A 175 -10.58 35.69 -10.17
N LEU A 176 -9.34 35.77 -10.66
CA LEU A 176 -8.60 34.62 -11.17
C LEU A 176 -8.26 33.63 -10.04
N PHE A 177 -7.87 34.14 -8.87
CA PHE A 177 -7.66 33.31 -7.68
C PHE A 177 -8.92 32.52 -7.34
N SER A 178 -10.08 33.19 -7.25
CA SER A 178 -11.35 32.53 -6.91
C SER A 178 -11.76 31.50 -7.97
N LEU A 179 -11.56 31.80 -9.27
CA LEU A 179 -11.83 30.85 -10.36
C LEU A 179 -10.94 29.60 -10.30
N LEU A 180 -9.65 29.77 -10.03
CA LEU A 180 -8.70 28.67 -9.88
C LEU A 180 -9.01 27.80 -8.65
N VAL A 181 -9.36 28.44 -7.53
CA VAL A 181 -9.81 27.75 -6.31
C VAL A 181 -11.06 26.93 -6.60
N LEU A 182 -12.08 27.53 -7.22
CA LEU A 182 -13.33 26.85 -7.59
C LEU A 182 -13.04 25.61 -8.43
N GLY A 183 -12.27 25.76 -9.50
CA GLY A 183 -12.00 24.63 -10.37
C GLY A 183 -11.11 23.56 -9.71
N THR A 184 -10.20 23.94 -8.81
CA THR A 184 -9.41 22.98 -8.03
C THR A 184 -10.30 22.18 -7.07
N LEU A 185 -11.23 22.85 -6.38
CA LEU A 185 -12.26 22.18 -5.57
C LEU A 185 -13.10 21.22 -6.41
N MET A 186 -13.55 21.65 -7.60
CA MET A 186 -14.30 20.78 -8.52
C MET A 186 -13.49 19.56 -8.93
N THR A 187 -12.21 19.71 -9.28
CA THR A 187 -11.35 18.55 -9.63
C THR A 187 -11.20 17.57 -8.47
N MET A 188 -11.08 18.06 -7.23
CA MET A 188 -10.99 17.22 -6.04
C MET A 188 -12.32 16.49 -5.78
N ILE A 189 -13.46 17.16 -5.92
CA ILE A 189 -14.79 16.54 -5.77
C ILE A 189 -15.00 15.46 -6.85
N ILE A 190 -14.79 15.79 -8.11
CA ILE A 190 -14.95 14.86 -9.25
C ILE A 190 -14.04 13.64 -9.07
N SER A 191 -12.77 13.86 -8.75
CA SER A 191 -11.80 12.80 -8.50
C SER A 191 -12.24 11.90 -7.33
N SER A 192 -12.62 12.48 -6.20
CA SER A 192 -13.06 11.72 -5.02
C SER A 192 -14.31 10.88 -5.31
N VAL A 193 -15.33 11.47 -5.94
CA VAL A 193 -16.58 10.78 -6.28
C VAL A 193 -16.34 9.63 -7.26
N GLU A 194 -15.58 9.85 -8.34
CA GLU A 194 -15.29 8.82 -9.34
C GLU A 194 -14.38 7.73 -8.79
N LEU A 195 -13.41 8.08 -7.95
CA LEU A 195 -12.58 7.11 -7.25
C LEU A 195 -13.45 6.23 -6.34
N GLN A 196 -14.28 6.82 -5.48
CA GLN A 196 -15.19 6.07 -4.59
C GLN A 196 -16.16 5.18 -5.37
N ARG A 197 -16.74 5.67 -6.48
CA ARG A 197 -17.60 4.87 -7.37
C ARG A 197 -16.87 3.67 -7.96
N LYS A 198 -15.61 3.83 -8.38
CA LYS A 198 -14.79 2.75 -8.93
C LYS A 198 -14.34 1.78 -7.85
N LEU A 199 -13.95 2.27 -6.68
CA LEU A 199 -13.57 1.44 -5.53
C LEU A 199 -14.74 0.57 -5.04
N LYS A 200 -15.97 1.10 -4.99
CA LYS A 200 -17.17 0.31 -4.66
C LYS A 200 -17.46 -0.83 -5.65
N LYS A 201 -16.98 -0.72 -6.89
CA LYS A 201 -17.09 -1.78 -7.92
C LYS A 201 -15.99 -2.83 -7.80
N ILE A 202 -15.00 -2.62 -6.95
CA ILE A 202 -13.96 -3.60 -6.64
C ILE A 202 -14.55 -4.55 -5.59
N THR A 203 -14.82 -5.79 -5.98
CA THR A 203 -15.16 -6.85 -5.04
C THR A 203 -13.88 -7.27 -4.31
N THR A 204 -13.90 -7.20 -2.99
CA THR A 204 -12.88 -7.84 -2.15
C THR A 204 -13.09 -9.35 -2.25
N PHE A 205 -12.12 -10.04 -2.81
CA PHE A 205 -12.11 -11.49 -2.88
C PHE A 205 -11.00 -12.04 -2.00
N LYS A 206 -11.33 -13.07 -1.22
CA LYS A 206 -10.38 -13.73 -0.34
C LYS A 206 -9.65 -14.81 -1.13
N VAL A 207 -8.33 -14.88 -1.01
CA VAL A 207 -7.51 -15.99 -1.45
C VAL A 207 -6.78 -16.52 -0.21
N GLY A 208 -7.28 -17.60 0.37
CA GLY A 208 -6.83 -18.11 1.66
C GLY A 208 -7.01 -17.09 2.78
N THR A 209 -5.91 -16.55 3.32
CA THR A 209 -5.88 -15.49 4.36
C THR A 209 -5.81 -14.07 3.81
N ILE A 210 -5.58 -13.89 2.52
CA ILE A 210 -5.32 -12.57 1.94
C ILE A 210 -6.58 -12.03 1.26
N GLU A 211 -6.97 -10.81 1.60
CA GLU A 211 -8.06 -10.10 0.91
C GLU A 211 -7.47 -9.25 -0.23
N MET A 212 -7.95 -9.49 -1.44
CA MET A 212 -7.60 -8.71 -2.62
C MET A 212 -8.78 -7.95 -3.15
N GLY A 213 -8.60 -6.66 -3.37
CA GLY A 213 -9.54 -5.87 -4.15
C GLY A 213 -9.26 -6.02 -5.65
N LEU A 214 -10.07 -6.82 -6.35
CA LEU A 214 -10.00 -6.93 -7.81
C LEU A 214 -11.32 -6.51 -8.47
N VAL A 215 -11.23 -5.96 -9.67
CA VAL A 215 -12.42 -5.70 -10.50
C VAL A 215 -12.99 -7.05 -10.94
N PRO A 216 -14.29 -7.34 -10.76
CA PRO A 216 -14.88 -8.66 -11.01
C PRO A 216 -14.59 -9.22 -12.41
N GLY A 217 -14.61 -8.37 -13.44
CA GLY A 217 -14.33 -8.78 -14.82
C GLY A 217 -12.87 -9.18 -15.07
N TYR A 218 -11.91 -8.55 -14.39
CA TYR A 218 -10.50 -8.91 -14.49
C TYR A 218 -10.23 -10.24 -13.78
N PHE A 219 -10.78 -10.39 -12.57
CA PHE A 219 -10.71 -11.65 -11.84
C PHE A 219 -11.29 -12.82 -12.64
N ARG A 220 -12.51 -12.67 -13.17
CA ARG A 220 -13.13 -13.70 -14.02
C ARG A 220 -12.24 -14.05 -15.21
N ARG A 221 -11.66 -13.06 -15.89
CA ARG A 221 -10.80 -13.31 -17.04
C ARG A 221 -9.50 -14.04 -16.69
N VAL A 222 -8.83 -13.66 -15.60
CA VAL A 222 -7.54 -14.28 -15.24
C VAL A 222 -7.74 -15.65 -14.61
N VAL A 223 -8.77 -15.82 -13.79
CA VAL A 223 -8.95 -17.02 -12.98
C VAL A 223 -9.78 -18.09 -13.70
N SER A 224 -10.62 -17.73 -14.67
CA SER A 224 -11.35 -18.71 -15.49
C SER A 224 -10.51 -19.36 -16.59
N ASP A 225 -9.45 -18.70 -17.07
CA ASP A 225 -8.64 -19.20 -18.19
C ASP A 225 -7.35 -19.91 -17.74
N VAL A 226 -7.11 -20.01 -16.43
CA VAL A 226 -5.89 -20.58 -15.84
C VAL A 226 -6.22 -21.84 -15.06
N THR A 227 -5.46 -22.91 -15.29
CA THR A 227 -5.58 -24.18 -14.58
C THR A 227 -4.55 -24.30 -13.46
N ALA A 228 -4.79 -25.21 -12.52
CA ALA A 228 -3.88 -25.53 -11.42
C ALA A 228 -2.45 -25.85 -11.92
N MET A 229 -2.34 -26.57 -13.05
CA MET A 229 -1.06 -26.90 -13.68
C MET A 229 -0.22 -25.66 -14.04
N MET A 230 -0.82 -24.52 -14.36
CA MET A 230 -0.07 -23.31 -14.73
C MET A 230 0.52 -22.56 -13.53
N VAL A 231 0.09 -22.89 -12.32
CA VAL A 231 0.44 -22.17 -11.07
C VAL A 231 1.13 -23.10 -10.06
N ILE A 232 1.20 -24.39 -10.35
CA ILE A 232 1.76 -25.41 -9.46
C ILE A 232 3.24 -25.13 -9.16
N ASN A 233 3.59 -25.29 -7.90
CA ASN A 233 4.95 -25.28 -7.41
C ASN A 233 5.33 -26.68 -6.92
N THR A 234 6.39 -27.25 -7.48
CA THR A 234 6.86 -28.59 -7.12
C THR A 234 7.72 -28.60 -5.85
N ALA A 235 8.17 -27.43 -5.38
CA ALA A 235 8.94 -27.30 -4.15
C ALA A 235 8.00 -27.14 -2.95
N TYR A 236 7.85 -28.20 -2.16
CA TYR A 236 7.10 -28.18 -0.90
C TYR A 236 7.87 -28.87 0.22
N LEU A 237 7.54 -28.47 1.45
CA LEU A 237 8.14 -29.04 2.65
C LEU A 237 7.41 -30.32 3.03
N LYS A 238 8.15 -31.37 3.37
CA LYS A 238 7.62 -32.70 3.71
C LYS A 238 8.12 -33.18 5.07
N THR A 239 7.29 -33.95 5.76
CA THR A 239 7.61 -34.66 7.00
C THR A 239 6.85 -35.99 7.05
N THR A 240 7.20 -36.87 7.97
CA THR A 240 6.44 -38.10 8.23
C THR A 240 5.63 -37.98 9.52
N LYS A 241 4.60 -38.83 9.66
CA LYS A 241 3.70 -38.84 10.82
C LYS A 241 4.39 -39.26 12.13
N ASP A 242 5.40 -40.12 12.06
CA ASP A 242 6.00 -40.76 13.25
C ASP A 242 7.10 -39.92 13.94
N VAL A 243 7.47 -38.79 13.36
CA VAL A 243 8.49 -37.90 13.94
C VAL A 243 7.92 -37.20 15.18
N THR A 244 8.68 -37.18 16.28
CA THR A 244 8.29 -36.44 17.49
C THR A 244 8.32 -34.93 17.24
N ILE A 245 7.45 -34.18 17.91
CA ILE A 245 7.42 -32.71 17.76
C ILE A 245 8.78 -32.09 18.15
N LYS A 246 9.48 -32.65 19.15
CA LYS A 246 10.82 -32.18 19.54
C LYS A 246 11.85 -32.35 18.43
N ASP A 247 11.90 -33.51 17.80
CA ASP A 247 12.85 -33.77 16.71
C ASP A 247 12.49 -32.95 15.46
N PHE A 248 11.20 -32.81 15.18
CA PHE A 248 10.70 -31.94 14.12
C PHE A 248 11.18 -30.50 14.31
N LEU A 249 11.05 -29.93 15.52
CA LEU A 249 11.46 -28.56 15.83
C LEU A 249 12.98 -28.35 15.85
N LYS A 250 13.77 -29.40 16.09
CA LYS A 250 15.23 -29.34 16.07
C LYS A 250 15.77 -29.24 14.64
N ASN A 251 15.12 -29.96 13.72
CA ASN A 251 15.59 -30.08 12.34
C ASN A 251 14.89 -29.09 11.39
N ASN A 252 13.79 -28.48 11.81
CA ASN A 252 13.01 -27.57 10.97
C ASN A 252 12.76 -26.23 11.66
N THR A 253 12.90 -25.15 10.90
CA THR A 253 12.47 -23.83 11.32
C THR A 253 10.97 -23.67 11.05
N LEU A 254 10.20 -23.45 12.12
CA LEU A 254 8.77 -23.12 12.04
C LEU A 254 8.55 -21.72 11.47
N ASP A 255 8.66 -21.61 10.15
CA ASP A 255 8.19 -20.44 9.40
C ASP A 255 6.66 -20.49 9.22
N LYS A 256 6.11 -19.51 8.49
CA LYS A 256 4.68 -19.48 8.15
C LYS A 256 4.23 -20.60 7.20
N ARG A 257 5.16 -21.37 6.61
CA ARG A 257 4.84 -22.38 5.58
C ARG A 257 4.46 -23.72 6.22
N PRO A 258 3.33 -24.34 5.83
CA PRO A 258 2.97 -25.67 6.28
C PRO A 258 3.87 -26.75 5.70
N PHE A 259 3.95 -27.90 6.38
CA PHE A 259 4.58 -29.12 5.91
C PHE A 259 3.51 -30.13 5.54
N LEU A 260 3.67 -30.79 4.39
CA LEU A 260 2.87 -31.95 4.04
C LEU A 260 3.36 -33.17 4.83
N VAL A 261 2.44 -33.94 5.39
CA VAL A 261 2.72 -35.15 6.17
C VAL A 261 2.41 -36.36 5.32
N PHE A 262 3.40 -37.23 5.17
CA PHE A 262 3.31 -38.48 4.41
C PHE A 262 3.42 -39.69 5.34
N ASP A 263 2.85 -40.81 4.91
CA ASP A 263 3.06 -42.11 5.56
C ASP A 263 4.24 -42.88 4.94
N ASP A 264 4.45 -44.11 5.42
CA ASP A 264 5.54 -44.98 4.95
C ASP A 264 5.38 -45.44 3.49
N SER A 265 4.17 -45.28 2.92
CA SER A 265 3.85 -45.61 1.52
C SER A 265 3.96 -44.39 0.59
N ASP A 266 4.47 -43.26 1.09
CA ASP A 266 4.55 -41.97 0.39
C ASP A 266 3.18 -41.37 0.02
N GLU A 267 2.12 -41.75 0.74
CA GLU A 267 0.77 -41.20 0.58
C GLU A 267 0.57 -39.96 1.46
N LEU A 268 -0.10 -38.93 0.94
CA LEU A 268 -0.43 -37.74 1.72
C LEU A 268 -1.49 -38.08 2.79
N VAL A 269 -1.13 -37.91 4.06
CA VAL A 269 -2.01 -38.20 5.21
C VAL A 269 -2.39 -36.97 6.03
N GLY A 270 -1.68 -35.84 5.86
CA GLY A 270 -2.01 -34.64 6.60
C GLY A 270 -1.17 -33.42 6.26
N VAL A 271 -1.44 -32.33 6.97
CA VAL A 271 -0.63 -31.10 6.94
C VAL A 271 -0.38 -30.62 8.36
N VAL A 272 0.84 -30.18 8.63
CA VAL A 272 1.21 -29.60 9.92
C VAL A 272 1.80 -28.21 9.73
N SER A 273 1.35 -27.24 10.52
CA SER A 273 1.93 -25.90 10.59
C SER A 273 2.26 -25.53 12.03
N LYS A 274 2.84 -24.35 12.22
CA LYS A 274 3.06 -23.77 13.55
C LYS A 274 1.78 -23.79 14.41
N ARG A 275 0.61 -23.55 13.81
CA ARG A 275 -0.66 -23.53 14.53
C ARG A 275 -1.00 -24.88 15.14
N GLU A 276 -0.78 -25.96 14.42
CA GLU A 276 -1.03 -27.33 14.89
C GLU A 276 -0.01 -27.71 15.97
N ILE A 277 1.26 -27.37 15.77
CA ILE A 277 2.32 -27.64 16.77
C ILE A 277 2.09 -26.86 18.07
N ASP A 278 1.60 -25.62 17.99
CA ASP A 278 1.32 -24.79 19.16
C ASP A 278 0.13 -25.30 19.99
N LYS A 279 -0.71 -26.20 19.45
CA LYS A 279 -1.74 -26.91 20.24
C LYS A 279 -1.15 -27.95 21.20
N SER A 280 0.07 -28.44 20.93
CA SER A 280 0.75 -29.41 21.79
C SER A 280 1.35 -28.74 23.04
N HIS A 281 1.21 -29.39 24.19
CA HIS A 281 1.80 -28.88 25.43
C HIS A 281 3.33 -29.01 25.39
N LYS A 282 4.07 -27.96 25.78
CA LYS A 282 5.54 -27.94 25.70
C LYS A 282 6.23 -29.12 26.38
N LYS A 283 5.65 -29.64 27.46
CA LYS A 283 6.18 -30.79 28.24
C LYS A 283 5.96 -32.16 27.59
N THR A 284 5.07 -32.28 26.60
CA THR A 284 4.74 -33.57 25.96
C THR A 284 5.35 -33.71 24.57
N ARG A 285 6.12 -32.73 24.09
CA ARG A 285 6.71 -32.72 22.74
C ARG A 285 7.70 -33.86 22.46
N ASP A 286 8.17 -34.51 23.52
CA ASP A 286 9.11 -35.62 23.47
C ASP A 286 8.39 -36.96 23.19
N ILE A 287 7.06 -37.02 23.40
CA ILE A 287 6.22 -38.21 23.18
C ILE A 287 5.13 -38.00 22.14
N THR A 288 4.68 -36.76 21.93
CA THR A 288 3.68 -36.42 20.91
C THR A 288 4.34 -36.38 19.53
N THR A 289 3.75 -37.08 18.57
CA THR A 289 4.21 -37.15 17.18
C THR A 289 3.56 -36.08 16.31
N VAL A 290 4.09 -35.89 15.10
CA VAL A 290 3.45 -35.03 14.09
C VAL A 290 2.06 -35.58 13.72
N GLY A 291 1.91 -36.89 13.62
CA GLY A 291 0.64 -37.56 13.34
C GLY A 291 -0.46 -37.24 14.35
N ASP A 292 -0.11 -37.07 15.62
CA ASP A 292 -1.08 -36.76 16.69
C ASP A 292 -1.66 -35.34 16.60
N VAL A 293 -0.97 -34.42 15.94
CA VAL A 293 -1.34 -32.99 15.89
C VAL A 293 -1.68 -32.50 14.49
N MET A 294 -1.36 -33.28 13.45
CA MET A 294 -1.57 -32.88 12.07
C MET A 294 -3.04 -32.68 11.74
N TYR A 295 -3.28 -31.91 10.69
CA TYR A 295 -4.61 -31.76 10.11
C TYR A 295 -4.81 -32.83 9.03
N GLU A 296 -5.67 -33.81 9.29
CA GLU A 296 -5.86 -34.99 8.42
C GLU A 296 -6.70 -34.70 7.17
N LYS A 297 -7.72 -33.84 7.27
CA LYS A 297 -8.71 -33.62 6.20
C LYS A 297 -8.21 -32.64 5.13
N VAL A 298 -7.10 -32.95 4.50
CA VAL A 298 -6.45 -32.06 3.51
C VAL A 298 -7.23 -32.11 2.19
N PRO A 299 -7.87 -31.02 1.76
CA PRO A 299 -8.47 -30.96 0.43
C PRO A 299 -7.37 -30.94 -0.63
N THR A 300 -7.59 -31.62 -1.73
CA THR A 300 -6.66 -31.69 -2.87
C THR A 300 -7.30 -31.18 -4.16
N VAL A 301 -6.47 -30.85 -5.13
CA VAL A 301 -6.90 -30.40 -6.47
C VAL A 301 -6.20 -31.18 -7.57
N LEU A 302 -6.89 -31.36 -8.70
CA LEU A 302 -6.29 -31.93 -9.90
C LEU A 302 -5.58 -30.83 -10.73
N PRO A 303 -4.52 -31.16 -11.49
CA PRO A 303 -3.83 -30.21 -12.36
C PRO A 303 -4.73 -29.57 -13.43
N SER A 304 -5.79 -30.27 -13.83
CA SER A 304 -6.79 -29.81 -14.80
C SER A 304 -7.86 -28.89 -14.21
N GLU A 305 -7.96 -28.77 -12.87
CA GLU A 305 -8.94 -27.90 -12.25
C GLU A 305 -8.64 -26.42 -12.53
N TYR A 306 -9.69 -25.64 -12.79
CA TYR A 306 -9.55 -24.21 -12.96
C TYR A 306 -9.17 -23.53 -11.64
N LEU A 307 -8.35 -22.49 -11.76
CA LEU A 307 -7.85 -21.73 -10.62
C LEU A 307 -8.99 -21.17 -9.76
N TYR A 308 -10.15 -20.88 -10.35
CA TYR A 308 -11.34 -20.45 -9.60
C TYR A 308 -11.77 -21.47 -8.54
N SER A 309 -11.88 -22.73 -8.95
CA SER A 309 -12.26 -23.84 -8.07
C SER A 309 -11.18 -24.11 -7.03
N VAL A 310 -9.90 -24.01 -7.43
CA VAL A 310 -8.75 -24.11 -6.52
C VAL A 310 -8.85 -23.07 -5.41
N ILE A 311 -9.12 -21.81 -5.74
CA ILE A 311 -9.22 -20.75 -4.74
C ILE A 311 -10.44 -20.95 -3.82
N GLN A 312 -11.57 -21.44 -4.35
CA GLN A 312 -12.72 -21.78 -3.51
C GLN A 312 -12.38 -22.86 -2.47
N LYS A 313 -11.71 -23.94 -2.90
CA LYS A 313 -11.24 -25.00 -2.00
C LYS A 313 -10.23 -24.46 -0.97
N MET A 314 -9.30 -23.60 -1.40
CA MET A 314 -8.36 -22.94 -0.50
C MET A 314 -9.06 -22.05 0.54
N ASN A 315 -10.13 -21.34 0.17
CA ASN A 315 -10.85 -20.48 1.11
C ASN A 315 -11.62 -21.27 2.19
N SER A 316 -12.00 -22.52 1.90
CA SER A 316 -12.56 -23.44 2.89
C SER A 316 -11.50 -24.13 3.76
N TYR A 317 -10.23 -23.99 3.41
CA TYR A 317 -9.11 -24.67 4.04
C TYR A 317 -8.30 -23.70 4.91
N PRO A 318 -7.95 -24.07 6.15
CA PRO A 318 -7.37 -23.11 7.08
C PRO A 318 -5.86 -22.85 6.88
N PHE A 319 -5.29 -23.25 5.74
CA PHE A 319 -3.88 -23.05 5.40
C PHE A 319 -3.75 -22.31 4.07
N GLU A 320 -2.62 -21.61 3.90
CA GLU A 320 -2.34 -20.74 2.74
C GLU A 320 -1.81 -21.50 1.52
N MET A 321 -2.05 -22.81 1.45
CA MET A 321 -1.65 -23.69 0.35
C MET A 321 -2.63 -24.83 0.17
N ILE A 322 -2.66 -25.43 -1.02
CA ILE A 322 -3.42 -26.65 -1.32
C ILE A 322 -2.55 -27.62 -2.13
N PRO A 323 -2.50 -28.92 -1.77
CA PRO A 323 -1.78 -29.92 -2.56
C PRO A 323 -2.47 -30.21 -3.89
N VAL A 324 -1.67 -30.37 -4.93
CA VAL A 324 -2.08 -30.84 -6.26
C VAL A 324 -1.68 -32.31 -6.38
N VAL A 325 -2.64 -33.18 -6.70
CA VAL A 325 -2.45 -34.63 -6.75
C VAL A 325 -2.46 -35.18 -8.17
N ASP A 326 -1.90 -36.36 -8.36
CA ASP A 326 -1.87 -37.03 -9.66
C ASP A 326 -3.30 -37.46 -10.06
N PRO A 327 -3.75 -37.21 -11.30
CA PRO A 327 -5.03 -37.72 -11.80
C PRO A 327 -5.18 -39.24 -11.72
N GLU A 328 -4.08 -39.98 -11.88
CA GLU A 328 -4.07 -41.45 -11.85
C GLU A 328 -3.94 -41.99 -10.42
N ASP A 329 -3.36 -41.21 -9.51
CA ASP A 329 -3.21 -41.54 -8.09
C ASP A 329 -3.49 -40.31 -7.20
N LEU A 330 -4.72 -40.23 -6.71
CA LEU A 330 -5.22 -39.10 -5.92
C LEU A 330 -4.50 -38.92 -4.57
N LYS A 331 -3.68 -39.88 -4.14
CA LYS A 331 -2.91 -39.79 -2.90
C LYS A 331 -1.48 -39.32 -3.12
N LYS A 332 -1.01 -39.34 -4.36
CA LYS A 332 0.32 -38.90 -4.76
C LYS A 332 0.33 -37.40 -5.05
N VAL A 333 1.19 -36.66 -4.35
CA VAL A 333 1.30 -35.21 -4.50
C VAL A 333 2.30 -34.84 -5.59
N VAL A 334 1.83 -34.16 -6.63
CA VAL A 334 2.63 -33.66 -7.75
C VAL A 334 3.20 -32.27 -7.45
N GLY A 335 2.54 -31.51 -6.57
CA GLY A 335 3.01 -30.19 -6.15
C GLY A 335 2.02 -29.49 -5.24
N ILE A 336 2.19 -28.19 -5.05
CA ILE A 336 1.33 -27.35 -4.21
C ILE A 336 0.98 -26.05 -4.94
N ILE A 337 -0.13 -25.43 -4.57
CA ILE A 337 -0.48 -24.07 -4.95
C ILE A 337 -0.63 -23.26 -3.67
N SER A 338 0.17 -22.21 -3.51
CA SER A 338 0.08 -21.30 -2.37
C SER A 338 -0.58 -19.97 -2.74
N ASN A 339 -1.00 -19.22 -1.71
CA ASN A 339 -1.43 -17.84 -1.86
C ASN A 339 -0.41 -16.97 -2.61
N HIS A 340 0.89 -17.22 -2.39
CA HIS A 340 1.96 -16.50 -3.04
C HIS A 340 2.03 -16.81 -4.54
N ASP A 341 1.84 -18.07 -4.94
CA ASP A 341 1.87 -18.46 -6.36
C ASP A 341 0.69 -17.84 -7.13
N ILE A 342 -0.49 -17.83 -6.50
CA ILE A 342 -1.69 -17.18 -7.06
C ILE A 342 -1.48 -15.66 -7.15
N MET A 343 -0.87 -15.05 -6.14
CA MET A 343 -0.54 -13.62 -6.13
C MET A 343 0.42 -13.25 -7.25
N ASN A 344 1.50 -14.01 -7.42
CA ASN A 344 2.47 -13.79 -8.48
C ASN A 344 1.78 -13.83 -9.85
N LEU A 345 0.89 -14.78 -10.09
CA LEU A 345 0.11 -14.83 -11.33
C LEU A 345 -0.78 -13.59 -11.55
N LEU A 346 -1.41 -13.09 -10.48
CA LEU A 346 -2.33 -11.96 -10.57
C LEU A 346 -1.62 -10.60 -10.69
N VAL A 347 -0.37 -10.51 -10.24
CA VAL A 347 0.43 -9.28 -10.23
C VAL A 347 1.40 -9.22 -11.42
N GLU A 348 1.95 -10.36 -11.86
CA GLU A 348 2.88 -10.39 -12.98
C GLU A 348 2.14 -10.39 -14.33
N PRO A 349 2.44 -9.43 -15.24
CA PRO A 349 1.91 -9.50 -16.59
C PRO A 349 2.46 -10.75 -17.28
N LYS A 350 1.59 -11.50 -17.97
CA LYS A 350 2.03 -12.52 -18.95
C LYS A 350 3.14 -11.92 -19.81
N LYS A 351 4.37 -12.45 -19.70
CA LYS A 351 5.38 -12.25 -20.73
C LYS A 351 4.80 -12.83 -22.02
N SER A 352 4.44 -11.95 -22.94
CA SER A 352 4.06 -12.31 -24.31
C SER A 352 5.27 -12.81 -25.08
#